data_AF-A0A497S731-F1
#
_entry.id   AF-A0A497S731-F1
#
_cell.length_a   1.000
_cell.length_b   1.000
_cell.length_c   1.000
_cell.angle_alpha   90.00
_cell.angle_beta   90.00
_cell.angle_gamma   90.00
#
_symmetry.space_group_name_H-M   'P 1'
#
loop_
_entity.id
_entity.type
_entity.pdbx_description
1 polymer ?
#
loop_
_entity_poly.entity_id
_entity_poly.type
_entity_poly.pdbx_seq_one_letter_code
_entity_poly.pdbx_strand_id
1 'polypeptide(L)'
;MEVYKIFLISVSTIILIFVPGFMLSMAIFPRKDELDNIERIGISFVLGLMPQFLLYFADKNLFIPINTLTSYISIVLVSLMGLVIWFYRVNR
;
A
#
# COMPACT_ATOMS: atom_id res chain seq x y z
N MET A 1 20.44 -3.63 22.04
CA MET A 1 19.36 -4.54 21.56
C MET A 1 18.06 -3.77 21.27
N GLU A 2 17.71 -2.75 22.06
CA GLU A 2 16.49 -1.94 21.86
C GLU A 2 16.53 -1.06 20.62
N VAL A 3 17.64 -0.35 20.37
CA VAL A 3 17.81 0.52 19.19
C VAL A 3 17.62 -0.24 17.88
N TYR A 4 18.16 -1.47 17.80
CA TYR A 4 17.98 -2.34 16.64
C TYR A 4 16.52 -2.70 16.39
N LYS A 5 15.76 -3.02 17.45
CA LYS A 5 14.33 -3.32 17.34
C LYS A 5 13.52 -2.11 16.90
N ILE A 6 13.81 -0.94 17.47
CA ILE A 6 13.15 0.33 17.09
C ILE A 6 13.41 0.62 15.61
N PHE A 7 14.66 0.47 15.17
CA PHE A 7 15.03 0.66 13.79
C PHE A 7 14.27 -0.28 12.85
N LEU A 8 14.24 -1.59 13.17
CA LEU A 8 13.50 -2.59 12.40
C LEU A 8 12.01 -2.25 12.28
N ILE A 9 11.35 -1.96 13.41
CA ILE A 9 9.92 -1.65 13.44
C ILE A 9 9.62 -0.39 12.61
N SER A 10 10.46 0.64 12.73
CA SER A 10 10.30 1.89 11.99
C SER A 10 10.41 1.65 10.47
N VAL A 11 11.46 0.95 10.03
CA VAL A 11 11.68 0.63 8.62
C VAL A 11 10.56 -0.28 8.08
N SER A 12 10.19 -1.32 8.82
CA SER A 12 9.09 -2.20 8.42
C SER A 12 7.77 -1.46 8.28
N THR A 13 7.46 -0.54 9.20
CA THR A 13 6.23 0.27 9.13
C THR A 13 6.23 1.16 7.89
N ILE A 14 7.35 1.82 7.59
CA ILE A 14 7.50 2.64 6.38
C ILE A 14 7.25 1.79 5.14
N ILE A 15 7.87 0.61 5.05
CA ILE A 15 7.70 -0.30 3.90
C ILE A 15 6.24 -0.75 3.76
N LEU A 16 5.60 -1.14 4.87
CA LEU A 16 4.22 -1.63 4.86
C LEU A 16 3.20 -0.58 4.39
N ILE A 17 3.50 0.71 4.57
CA ILE A 17 2.66 1.81 4.07
C ILE A 17 3.07 2.19 2.64
N PHE A 18 4.36 2.44 2.40
CA PHE A 18 4.82 2.98 1.12
C PHE A 18 4.71 2.00 -0.04
N VAL A 19 4.91 0.69 0.17
CA VAL A 19 4.83 -0.30 -0.91
C VAL A 19 3.42 -0.34 -1.54
N PRO A 20 2.33 -0.63 -0.81
CA PRO A 20 0.99 -0.64 -1.40
C PRO A 20 0.62 0.73 -1.97
N GLY A 21 0.99 1.80 -1.27
CA GLY A 21 0.69 3.16 -1.70
C GLY A 21 1.37 3.56 -3.00
N PHE A 22 2.64 3.17 -3.19
CA PHE A 22 3.37 3.40 -4.43
C PHE A 22 2.82 2.58 -5.59
N MET A 23 2.46 1.32 -5.36
CA MET A 23 1.83 0.48 -6.40
C MET A 23 0.48 1.04 -6.82
N LEU A 24 -0.32 1.56 -5.88
CA LEU A 24 -1.57 2.24 -6.18
C LEU A 24 -1.36 3.59 -6.88
N SER A 25 -0.33 4.36 -6.51
CA SER A 25 -0.03 5.63 -7.17
C SER A 25 0.37 5.40 -8.63
N MET A 26 1.09 4.33 -8.94
CA MET A 26 1.34 3.89 -10.32
C MET A 26 0.04 3.45 -11.02
N ALA A 27 -0.87 2.79 -10.33
CA ALA A 27 -2.14 2.38 -10.91
C ALA A 27 -3.02 3.57 -11.29
N ILE A 28 -3.04 4.63 -10.47
CA ILE A 28 -3.89 5.82 -10.66
C ILE A 28 -3.21 6.85 -11.58
N PHE A 29 -1.91 7.05 -11.42
CA PHE A 29 -1.07 7.98 -12.19
C PHE A 29 0.08 7.20 -12.88
N PRO A 30 -0.23 6.44 -13.94
CA PRO A 30 0.71 5.54 -14.60
C PRO A 30 1.87 6.24 -15.29
N ARG A 31 1.71 7.48 -15.74
CA ARG A 31 2.76 8.20 -16.46
C ARG A 31 3.57 9.07 -15.50
N LYS A 32 4.83 9.31 -15.84
CA LYS A 32 5.78 10.05 -14.99
C LYS A 32 5.55 11.57 -15.02
N ASP A 33 4.88 12.06 -16.05
CA ASP A 33 4.52 13.47 -16.24
C ASP A 33 3.23 13.85 -15.49
N GLU A 34 2.49 12.90 -14.94
CA GLU A 34 1.25 13.17 -14.19
C GLU A 34 1.48 13.62 -12.75
N LEU A 35 2.62 13.26 -12.15
CA LEU A 35 2.99 13.63 -10.78
C LEU A 35 4.50 13.82 -10.69
N ASP A 36 4.93 14.92 -10.07
CA ASP A 36 6.32 15.07 -9.67
C ASP A 36 6.68 14.04 -8.58
N ASN A 37 7.98 13.77 -8.41
CA ASN A 37 8.49 12.79 -7.46
C ASN A 37 8.02 13.07 -6.02
N ILE A 38 7.97 14.34 -5.62
CA ILE A 38 7.53 14.74 -4.27
C ILE A 38 6.03 14.47 -4.10
N GLU A 39 5.22 14.81 -5.09
CA GLU A 39 3.78 14.57 -5.08
C GLU A 39 3.48 13.07 -5.05
N ARG A 40 4.23 12.28 -5.83
CA ARG A 40 4.10 10.82 -5.85
C ARG A 40 4.43 10.21 -4.49
N ILE A 41 5.44 10.70 -3.79
CA ILE A 41 5.76 10.27 -2.41
C ILE A 41 4.60 10.60 -1.47
N GLY A 42 4.08 11.84 -1.52
CA GLY A 42 2.96 12.27 -0.68
C GLY A 42 1.68 11.45 -0.91
N ILE A 43 1.30 11.25 -2.18
CA ILE A 43 0.14 10.44 -2.54
C ILE A 43 0.33 8.97 -2.16
N SER A 44 1.55 8.43 -2.33
CA SER A 44 1.86 7.06 -1.93
C SER A 44 1.68 6.86 -0.42
N PHE A 45 2.01 7.85 0.42
CA PHE A 45 1.75 7.75 1.85
C PHE A 45 0.26 7.61 2.16
N VAL A 46 -0.59 8.44 1.54
CA VAL A 46 -2.05 8.41 1.74
C VAL A 46 -2.67 7.11 1.21
N LEU A 47 -2.31 6.72 -0.01
CA LEU A 47 -2.78 5.47 -0.62
C LEU A 47 -2.27 4.23 0.13
N GLY A 48 -1.13 4.34 0.81
CA GLY A 48 -0.55 3.29 1.63
C GLY A 48 -1.42 2.83 2.79
N LEU A 49 -2.41 3.65 3.19
CA LEU A 49 -3.39 3.32 4.23
C LEU A 49 -4.60 2.53 3.68
N MET A 50 -4.74 2.40 2.36
CA MET A 50 -5.86 1.67 1.74
C MET A 50 -5.99 0.22 2.23
N PRO A 51 -4.92 -0.58 2.38
CA PRO A 51 -5.05 -1.94 2.91
C PRO A 51 -5.72 -1.99 4.29
N GLN A 52 -5.45 -1.02 5.16
CA GLN A 52 -6.02 -0.93 6.50
C GLN A 52 -7.49 -0.52 6.44
N PHE A 53 -7.86 0.45 5.60
CA PHE A 53 -9.25 0.82 5.42
C PHE A 53 -10.10 -0.30 4.83
N LEU A 54 -9.56 -1.02 3.82
CA LEU A 54 -10.23 -2.17 3.22
C LEU A 54 -10.37 -3.32 4.21
N LEU A 55 -9.35 -3.59 5.02
CA LEU A 55 -9.42 -4.63 6.03
C LEU A 55 -10.41 -4.27 7.15
N TYR A 56 -10.46 -3.01 7.57
CA TYR A 56 -11.47 -2.53 8.51
C TYR A 56 -12.89 -2.65 7.94
N PHE A 57 -13.08 -2.30 6.67
CA PHE A 57 -14.34 -2.51 5.98
C PHE A 57 -14.72 -3.99 5.93
N ALA A 58 -13.77 -4.88 5.63
CA ALA A 58 -13.98 -6.32 5.60
C ALA A 58 -14.33 -6.90 6.98
N ASP A 59 -13.73 -6.42 8.07
CA ASP A 59 -14.10 -6.78 9.44
C ASP A 59 -15.57 -6.44 9.72
N LYS A 60 -15.99 -5.22 9.39
CA LYS A 60 -17.35 -4.73 9.70
C LYS A 60 -18.45 -5.29 8.83
N ASN A 61 -18.16 -5.60 7.57
CA ASN A 61 -19.19 -5.98 6.60
C ASN A 61 -19.14 -7.46 6.21
N LEU A 62 -17.97 -8.11 6.30
CA LEU A 62 -17.75 -9.49 5.85
C LEU A 62 -17.34 -10.43 6.99
N PHE A 63 -17.27 -9.92 8.23
CA PHE A 63 -16.85 -10.68 9.42
C PHE A 63 -15.46 -11.32 9.29
N ILE A 64 -14.57 -10.69 8.52
CA ILE A 64 -13.18 -11.15 8.36
C ILE A 64 -12.35 -10.57 9.52
N PRO A 65 -11.81 -11.40 10.43
CA PRO A 65 -11.12 -10.88 11.61
C PRO A 65 -9.81 -10.18 11.23
N ILE A 66 -9.56 -9.03 11.86
CA ILE A 66 -8.27 -8.32 11.76
C ILE A 66 -7.23 -9.07 12.61
N ASN A 67 -6.31 -9.74 11.93
CA ASN A 67 -5.17 -10.42 12.54
C ASN A 67 -3.93 -10.24 11.67
N THR A 68 -2.79 -10.77 12.13
CA THR A 68 -1.51 -10.66 11.43
C THR A 68 -1.56 -11.19 10.00
N LEU A 69 -2.24 -12.33 9.79
CA LEU A 69 -2.34 -12.97 8.49
C LEU A 69 -3.23 -12.16 7.54
N THR A 70 -4.43 -11.75 7.96
CA THR A 70 -5.36 -10.97 7.14
C THR A 70 -4.80 -9.58 6.81
N SER A 71 -4.02 -9.01 7.72
CA SER A 71 -3.29 -7.76 7.48
C SER A 71 -2.25 -7.89 6.37
N TYR A 72 -1.40 -8.91 6.43
CA TYR A 72 -0.41 -9.13 5.37
C TYR A 72 -1.05 -9.50 4.04
N ILE A 73 -2.11 -10.31 4.05
CA ILE A 73 -2.87 -10.64 2.83
C ILE A 73 -3.47 -9.38 2.20
N SER A 74 -4.09 -8.50 2.99
CA SER A 74 -4.66 -7.24 2.49
C SER A 74 -3.59 -6.38 1.81
N ILE A 75 -2.43 -6.21 2.45
CA ILE A 75 -1.32 -5.43 1.90
C ILE A 75 -0.82 -6.01 0.57
N VAL A 76 -0.62 -7.33 0.52
CA VAL A 76 -0.15 -8.02 -0.69
C VAL A 76 -1.19 -7.91 -1.81
N LEU A 77 -2.46 -8.18 -1.53
CA LEU A 77 -3.53 -8.11 -2.53
C LEU A 77 -3.68 -6.71 -3.10
N VAL A 78 -3.71 -5.68 -2.25
CA VAL A 78 -3.81 -4.28 -2.70
C VAL A 78 -2.60 -3.88 -3.55
N SER A 79 -1.40 -4.29 -3.14
CA SER A 79 -0.17 -4.02 -3.90
C SER A 79 -0.21 -4.68 -5.27
N LEU A 80 -0.60 -5.96 -5.34
CA LEU A 80 -0.72 -6.71 -6.58
C LEU A 80 -1.81 -6.12 -7.50
N MET A 81 -2.96 -5.74 -6.95
CA MET A 81 -4.03 -5.08 -7.71
C MET A 81 -3.53 -3.77 -8.33
N GLY A 82 -2.83 -2.94 -7.56
CA GLY A 82 -2.22 -1.71 -8.08
C GLY A 82 -1.27 -1.98 -9.25
N LEU A 83 -0.37 -2.96 -9.09
CA LEU A 83 0.59 -3.35 -10.13
C LEU A 83 -0.10 -3.90 -11.39
N VAL A 84 -1.10 -4.78 -11.23
CA VAL A 84 -1.86 -5.34 -12.36
C VAL A 84 -2.58 -4.25 -13.14
N ILE A 85 -3.24 -3.31 -12.44
CA ILE A 85 -3.92 -2.19 -13.08
C ILE A 85 -2.92 -1.28 -13.78
N TRP A 86 -1.79 -0.98 -13.16
CA TRP A 86 -0.73 -0.19 -13.78
C TRP A 86 -0.23 -0.84 -15.08
N PHE A 87 0.09 -2.13 -15.05
CA PHE A 87 0.55 -2.88 -16.23
C PHE A 87 -0.48 -2.84 -17.36
N TYR A 88 -1.76 -3.00 -17.04
CA TYR A 88 -2.84 -2.88 -18.01
C TYR A 88 -2.96 -1.46 -18.60
N ARG A 89 -2.78 -0.41 -17.79
CA ARG A 89 -2.86 0.98 -18.23
C ARG A 89 -1.64 1.44 -19.04
N VAL A 90 -0.47 0.86 -18.82
CA VAL A 90 0.75 1.19 -19.57
C VAL A 90 0.77 0.51 -20.94
N ASN A 91 0.22 -0.70 -21.05
CA ASN A 91 0.22 -1.48 -22.29
C ASN A 91 -0.96 -1.19 -23.22
N ARG A 92 -1.84 -0.25 -22.85
CA ARG A 92 -2.97 0.22 -23.66
C ARG A 92 -2.62 1.52 -24.36
#